data_AF-A0A6P4JML2-F1
#
_entry.id   AF-A0A6P4JML2-F1
#
_cell.length_a   1.000
_cell.length_b   1.000
_cell.length_c   1.000
_cell.angle_alpha   90.00
_cell.angle_beta   90.00
_cell.angle_gamma   90.00
#
_symmetry.space_group_name_H-M   'P 1'
#
loop_
_entity.id
_entity.type
_entity.pdbx_description
1 polymer ?
#
loop_
_entity_poly.entity_id
_entity_poly.type
_entity_poly.pdbx_seq_one_letter_code
_entity_poly.pdbx_strand_id
1 'polypeptide(L)'
;MADKPSTGEAPKPVLLTAAAKKAMPETYNLPSAFAGEEKPENPDRALGQPTAYSMRPAFGEMFPLPTIKHIMNTVMAEKLKDKTYDKDVAKTWTSEIADAVNQQIATSAKVKRYKHVVQVMIGQELGAGATYNSRCCWDCDCDTSVSEVFSNTSLFCVCTVFGTYQY
;
A
#
# COMPACT_ATOMS: atom_id res chain seq x y z
N MET A 1 18.67 -17.67 -50.33
CA MET A 1 19.29 -16.49 -50.96
C MET A 1 18.75 -15.28 -50.19
N ALA A 2 19.28 -15.05 -48.99
CA ALA A 2 20.51 -14.29 -48.69
C ALA A 2 20.24 -12.77 -48.76
N ASP A 3 20.71 -11.89 -47.89
CA ASP A 3 21.24 -11.88 -46.53
C ASP A 3 21.42 -10.37 -46.20
N LYS A 4 21.36 -9.99 -44.92
CA LYS A 4 21.69 -8.63 -44.40
C LYS A 4 23.22 -8.37 -44.50
N PRO A 5 23.79 -7.12 -44.40
CA PRO A 5 23.86 -6.32 -43.13
C PRO A 5 23.88 -4.76 -43.29
N SER A 6 23.25 -3.98 -42.37
CA SER A 6 23.83 -3.24 -41.22
C SER A 6 24.81 -2.10 -41.52
N THR A 7 24.51 -0.88 -41.07
CA THR A 7 25.30 0.11 -40.26
C THR A 7 24.37 1.35 -40.12
N GLY A 8 23.93 1.89 -38.98
CA GLY A 8 24.65 2.34 -37.79
C GLY A 8 24.97 3.84 -37.93
N GLU A 9 24.35 4.71 -37.11
CA GLU A 9 24.87 6.00 -36.56
C GLU A 9 23.79 7.11 -36.40
N ALA A 10 23.78 7.71 -35.21
CA ALA A 10 23.12 8.96 -34.79
C ALA A 10 24.20 9.78 -34.04
N PRO A 11 23.93 10.95 -33.39
CA PRO A 11 22.97 12.04 -33.58
C PRO A 11 23.65 13.44 -33.49
N LYS A 12 22.98 14.58 -33.80
CA LYS A 12 23.43 15.95 -33.42
C LYS A 12 22.26 16.96 -33.25
N PRO A 13 22.43 18.05 -32.47
CA PRO A 13 21.56 18.38 -31.32
C PRO A 13 20.72 19.67 -31.46
N VAL A 14 19.65 19.79 -30.66
CA VAL A 14 18.83 21.01 -30.53
C VAL A 14 18.94 21.57 -29.10
N LEU A 15 19.21 22.87 -29.05
CA LEU A 15 19.52 23.69 -27.87
C LEU A 15 18.47 23.62 -26.74
N LEU A 16 18.97 23.52 -25.51
CA LEU A 16 18.26 23.87 -24.28
C LEU A 16 18.72 25.26 -23.82
N THR A 17 17.83 26.26 -23.90
CA THR A 17 18.08 27.61 -23.39
C THR A 17 17.91 27.66 -21.87
N ALA A 18 18.96 28.13 -21.19
CA ALA A 18 19.00 28.39 -19.75
C ALA A 18 18.23 29.67 -19.39
N ALA A 19 17.34 29.60 -18.39
CA ALA A 19 16.71 30.77 -17.78
C ALA A 19 17.51 31.22 -16.54
N ALA A 20 17.88 32.49 -16.55
CA ALA A 20 18.75 33.16 -15.61
C ALA A 20 18.13 33.32 -14.21
N LYS A 21 18.95 33.08 -13.18
CA LYS A 21 18.68 33.49 -11.79
C LYS A 21 18.88 35.00 -11.67
N LYS A 22 17.87 35.72 -11.17
CA LYS A 22 17.98 37.15 -10.81
C LYS A 22 18.17 37.27 -9.31
N ALA A 23 19.29 37.84 -8.89
CA ALA A 23 19.60 38.26 -7.53
C ALA A 23 19.32 39.75 -7.36
N MET A 24 18.93 40.18 -6.15
CA MET A 24 19.15 41.54 -5.66
C MET A 24 19.31 41.49 -4.12
N PRO A 25 20.20 42.33 -3.53
CA PRO A 25 20.63 42.23 -2.13
C PRO A 25 19.91 43.25 -1.24
N GLU A 26 19.89 43.06 0.08
CA GLU A 26 20.39 44.07 1.03
C GLU A 26 20.40 43.59 2.49
N THR A 27 21.50 43.96 3.13
CA THR A 27 21.92 43.76 4.51
C THR A 27 21.10 44.64 5.46
N TYR A 28 20.66 44.12 6.60
CA TYR A 28 20.29 44.95 7.74
C TYR A 28 21.03 44.47 9.00
N ASN A 29 21.91 45.33 9.48
CA ASN A 29 22.70 45.17 10.69
C ASN A 29 21.87 45.58 11.93
N LEU A 30 22.11 44.86 13.03
CA LEU A 30 21.52 45.03 14.36
C LEU A 30 21.95 46.34 15.05
N PRO A 31 21.24 46.78 16.10
CA PRO A 31 21.87 47.36 17.27
C PRO A 31 21.93 46.36 18.44
N SER A 32 23.14 46.33 19.02
CA SER A 32 23.57 45.70 20.26
C SER A 32 22.78 46.15 21.48
N ALA A 33 22.48 45.20 22.39
CA ALA A 33 22.93 45.21 23.79
C ALA A 33 21.99 44.37 24.66
N PHE A 34 22.45 43.23 25.17
CA PHE A 34 22.28 42.84 26.57
C PHE A 34 23.17 41.61 26.81
N ALA A 35 24.29 41.85 27.49
CA ALA A 35 25.13 40.80 28.04
C ALA A 35 24.45 40.27 29.31
N GLY A 36 24.28 38.96 29.40
CA GLY A 36 23.80 38.25 30.58
C GLY A 36 24.17 36.77 30.45
N GLU A 37 24.90 36.26 31.43
CA GLU A 37 25.73 35.05 31.45
C GLU A 37 25.00 33.72 31.15
N GLU A 38 25.71 32.78 30.50
CA GLU A 38 25.31 31.37 30.35
C GLU A 38 25.60 30.54 31.61
N LYS A 39 24.64 29.68 32.00
CA LYS A 39 24.94 28.38 32.62
C LYS A 39 23.83 27.36 32.28
N PRO A 40 24.14 26.07 32.02
CA PRO A 40 23.21 25.14 31.39
C PRO A 40 22.46 24.29 32.43
N GLU A 41 21.14 24.11 32.27
CA GLU A 41 20.40 23.09 33.01
C GLU A 41 19.16 22.52 32.28
N ASN A 42 19.26 21.21 32.03
CA ASN A 42 18.25 20.16 31.81
C ASN A 42 17.31 20.20 30.58
N PRO A 43 17.44 19.25 29.61
CA PRO A 43 16.63 19.18 28.40
C PRO A 43 15.36 18.33 28.58
N ASP A 44 14.64 18.46 29.69
CA ASP A 44 13.42 17.67 29.93
C ASP A 44 12.17 18.54 29.95
N ARG A 45 11.25 18.22 29.02
CA ARG A 45 9.92 18.80 28.76
C ARG A 45 9.89 20.03 27.85
N ALA A 46 10.30 19.84 26.60
CA ALA A 46 9.50 20.36 25.51
C ALA A 46 8.18 19.58 25.49
N LEU A 47 7.11 20.16 26.04
CA LEU A 47 5.74 19.78 25.69
C LEU A 47 5.61 20.02 24.18
N GLY A 48 5.85 18.95 23.41
CA GLY A 48 5.76 18.95 21.97
C GLY A 48 4.44 19.58 21.57
N GLN A 49 4.52 20.60 20.72
CA GLN A 49 3.37 21.16 20.02
C GLN A 49 2.48 19.99 19.56
N PRO A 50 1.14 20.05 19.72
CA PRO A 50 0.29 19.00 19.19
C PRO A 50 0.60 18.93 17.70
N THR A 51 1.24 17.84 17.27
CA THR A 51 1.56 17.62 15.87
C THR A 51 0.26 17.81 15.10
N ALA A 52 0.24 18.74 14.14
CA ALA A 52 -0.93 19.02 13.32
C ALA A 52 -1.60 17.69 12.93
N TYR A 53 -2.86 17.52 13.33
CA TYR A 53 -3.60 16.29 13.15
C TYR A 53 -3.65 15.95 11.66
N SER A 54 -2.81 14.99 11.23
CA SER A 54 -2.66 14.64 9.82
C SER A 54 -3.78 13.71 9.41
N MET A 55 -4.84 14.31 8.87
CA MET A 55 -5.98 13.62 8.27
C MET A 55 -5.59 12.72 7.09
N ARG A 56 -4.45 12.98 6.44
CA ARG A 56 -3.99 12.18 5.31
C ARG A 56 -2.81 11.28 5.71
N PRO A 57 -2.72 10.04 5.18
CA PRO A 57 -1.53 9.23 5.31
C PRO A 57 -0.34 9.94 4.65
N ALA A 58 0.85 9.83 5.25
CA ALA A 58 2.06 10.39 4.65
C ALA A 58 2.43 9.61 3.37
N PHE A 59 3.21 10.23 2.48
CA PHE A 59 3.68 9.57 1.26
C PHE A 59 4.47 8.30 1.61
N GLY A 60 3.96 7.13 1.21
CA GLY A 60 4.53 5.81 1.54
C GLY A 60 3.87 5.08 2.71
N GLU A 61 2.95 5.71 3.44
CA GLU A 61 2.10 5.07 4.45
C GLU A 61 0.73 4.67 3.90
N MET A 62 0.59 4.59 2.58
CA MET A 62 -0.63 4.07 1.96
C MET A 62 -0.73 2.55 2.16
N PHE A 63 -1.95 2.04 2.08
CA PHE A 63 -2.21 0.62 2.21
C PHE A 63 -1.40 -0.18 1.16
N PRO A 64 -0.56 -1.16 1.57
CA PRO A 64 0.38 -1.81 0.66
C PRO A 64 -0.32 -2.87 -0.22
N LEU A 65 -1.09 -2.42 -1.21
CA LEU A 65 -1.88 -3.28 -2.11
C LEU A 65 -1.07 -4.42 -2.75
N PRO A 66 0.14 -4.20 -3.32
CA PRO A 66 0.89 -5.28 -3.97
C PRO A 66 1.35 -6.36 -2.99
N THR A 67 1.73 -5.96 -1.78
CA THR A 67 2.15 -6.88 -0.72
C THR A 67 0.96 -7.72 -0.25
N ILE A 68 -0.20 -7.10 -0.06
CA ILE A 68 -1.41 -7.79 0.39
C ILE A 68 -1.93 -8.75 -0.67
N LYS A 69 -1.93 -8.32 -1.93
CA LYS A 69 -2.22 -9.20 -3.08
C LYS A 69 -1.34 -10.45 -3.09
N HIS A 70 -0.03 -10.28 -2.86
CA HIS A 70 0.90 -11.40 -2.78
C HIS A 70 0.60 -12.32 -1.60
N ILE A 71 0.36 -11.76 -0.41
CA ILE A 71 -0.02 -12.53 0.79
C ILE A 71 -1.28 -13.35 0.52
N MET A 72 -2.32 -12.74 -0.03
CA MET A 72 -3.60 -13.41 -0.34
C MET A 72 -3.38 -14.57 -1.30
N ASN A 73 -2.62 -14.36 -2.39
CA ASN A 73 -2.35 -15.40 -3.38
C ASN A 73 -1.56 -16.57 -2.76
N THR A 74 -0.51 -16.28 -1.99
CA THR A 74 0.31 -17.28 -1.31
C THR A 74 -0.52 -18.12 -0.32
N VAL A 75 -1.32 -17.48 0.54
CA VAL A 75 -2.16 -18.18 1.52
C VAL A 75 -3.23 -19.04 0.84
N MET A 76 -3.89 -18.53 -0.19
CA MET A 76 -4.89 -19.31 -0.94
C MET A 76 -4.25 -20.50 -1.65
N ALA A 77 -3.11 -20.30 -2.33
CA ALA A 77 -2.40 -21.36 -3.01
C ALA A 77 -1.91 -22.44 -2.04
N GLU A 78 -1.35 -22.06 -0.90
CA GLU A 78 -0.88 -23.02 0.13
C GLU A 78 -2.04 -23.87 0.67
N LYS A 79 -3.19 -23.23 0.94
CA LYS A 79 -4.33 -23.89 1.58
C LYS A 79 -5.24 -24.67 0.63
N LEU A 80 -5.33 -24.31 -0.65
CA LEU A 80 -6.37 -24.83 -1.56
C LEU A 80 -5.85 -25.58 -2.80
N LYS A 81 -4.55 -25.55 -3.11
CA LYS A 81 -4.00 -26.17 -4.34
C LYS A 81 -4.31 -27.67 -4.51
N ASP A 82 -4.25 -28.44 -3.42
CA ASP A 82 -4.36 -29.91 -3.46
C ASP A 82 -5.68 -30.40 -2.82
N LYS A 83 -6.68 -29.52 -2.70
CA LYS A 83 -7.93 -29.83 -1.99
C LYS A 83 -9.10 -29.98 -2.95
N THR A 84 -9.94 -30.97 -2.65
CA THR A 84 -11.22 -31.19 -3.32
C THR A 84 -12.35 -30.55 -2.53
N TYR A 85 -13.32 -29.92 -3.19
CA TYR A 85 -14.45 -29.29 -2.52
C TYR A 85 -15.25 -30.28 -1.68
N ASP A 86 -15.41 -29.96 -0.40
CA ASP A 86 -16.33 -30.63 0.52
C ASP A 86 -17.08 -29.55 1.30
N LYS A 87 -18.41 -29.66 1.40
CA LYS A 87 -19.27 -28.65 2.01
C LYS A 87 -18.98 -28.45 3.51
N ASP A 88 -18.67 -29.52 4.23
CA ASP A 88 -18.46 -29.48 5.67
C ASP A 88 -17.06 -28.94 5.99
N VAL A 89 -16.07 -29.32 5.19
CA VAL A 89 -14.68 -28.87 5.38
C VAL A 89 -14.42 -27.47 4.80
N ALA A 90 -15.15 -27.05 3.77
CA ALA A 90 -15.00 -25.72 3.16
C ALA A 90 -15.25 -24.58 4.15
N LYS A 91 -16.15 -24.77 5.12
CA LYS A 91 -16.38 -23.78 6.20
C LYS A 91 -15.12 -23.55 7.02
N THR A 92 -14.44 -24.63 7.40
CA THR A 92 -13.19 -24.58 8.16
C THR A 92 -12.09 -23.90 7.37
N TRP A 93 -11.92 -24.25 6.08
CA TRP A 93 -10.92 -23.59 5.22
C TRP A 93 -11.19 -22.11 5.02
N THR A 94 -12.46 -21.70 4.92
CA THR A 94 -12.83 -20.28 4.77
C THR A 94 -12.36 -19.48 5.99
N SER A 95 -12.63 -19.96 7.21
CA SER A 95 -12.17 -19.31 8.44
C SER A 95 -10.65 -19.33 8.56
N GLU A 96 -9.99 -20.47 8.27
CA GLU A 96 -8.53 -20.56 8.32
C GLU A 96 -7.84 -19.59 7.35
N ILE A 97 -8.36 -19.44 6.13
CA ILE A 97 -7.81 -18.51 5.14
C ILE A 97 -8.03 -17.06 5.62
N ALA A 98 -9.22 -16.74 6.13
CA ALA A 98 -9.51 -15.42 6.66
C ALA A 98 -8.55 -15.06 7.81
N ASP A 99 -8.35 -15.98 8.77
CA ASP A 99 -7.47 -15.78 9.91
C ASP A 99 -6.00 -15.69 9.49
N ALA A 100 -5.54 -16.55 8.59
CA ALA A 100 -4.16 -16.52 8.10
C ALA A 100 -3.84 -15.22 7.35
N VAL A 101 -4.74 -14.76 6.47
CA VAL A 101 -4.60 -13.47 5.79
C VAL A 101 -4.63 -12.32 6.80
N ASN A 102 -5.55 -12.36 7.77
CA ASN A 102 -5.67 -11.34 8.81
C ASN A 102 -4.38 -11.23 9.64
N GLN A 103 -3.79 -12.35 10.06
CA GLN A 103 -2.54 -12.39 10.82
C GLN A 103 -1.33 -11.89 10.01
N GLN A 104 -1.22 -12.26 8.74
CA GLN A 104 -0.15 -11.80 7.84
C GLN A 104 -0.23 -10.28 7.61
N ILE A 105 -1.44 -9.74 7.44
CA ILE A 105 -1.66 -8.29 7.30
C ILE A 105 -1.35 -7.59 8.63
N ALA A 106 -1.79 -8.13 9.76
CA ALA A 106 -1.53 -7.56 11.09
C ALA A 106 -0.03 -7.53 11.45
N THR A 107 0.74 -8.51 10.98
CA THR A 107 2.20 -8.57 11.18
C THR A 107 2.94 -7.57 10.30
N SER A 108 2.32 -7.08 9.23
CA SER A 108 2.94 -6.14 8.30
C SER A 108 3.05 -4.75 8.93
N ALA A 109 4.28 -4.27 9.13
CA ALA A 109 4.58 -2.99 9.79
C ALA A 109 3.99 -1.74 9.10
N LYS A 110 3.54 -1.87 7.85
CA LYS A 110 3.02 -0.76 7.02
C LYS A 110 1.55 -0.41 7.28
N VAL A 111 0.85 -1.13 8.16
CA VAL A 111 -0.62 -1.04 8.35
C VAL A 111 -1.01 -0.38 9.68
N LYS A 112 -0.11 0.41 10.31
CA LYS A 112 -0.29 0.87 11.70
C LYS A 112 -1.51 1.79 11.94
N ARG A 113 -1.96 2.55 10.93
CA ARG A 113 -3.11 3.46 11.02
C ARG A 113 -4.35 2.99 10.24
N TYR A 114 -4.33 1.76 9.73
CA TYR A 114 -5.45 1.23 8.96
C TYR A 114 -6.15 0.14 9.75
N LYS A 115 -7.48 0.11 9.60
CA LYS A 115 -8.28 -1.06 9.93
C LYS A 115 -8.54 -1.82 8.65
N HIS A 116 -8.54 -3.14 8.72
CA HIS A 116 -8.87 -3.98 7.57
C HIS A 116 -9.95 -4.99 7.88
N VAL A 117 -10.68 -5.36 6.82
CA VAL A 117 -11.70 -6.41 6.83
C VAL A 117 -11.36 -7.39 5.72
N VAL A 118 -11.33 -8.68 6.05
CA VAL A 118 -11.09 -9.77 5.10
C VAL A 118 -12.41 -10.49 4.84
N GLN A 119 -12.82 -10.56 3.58
CA GLN A 119 -13.97 -11.32 3.12
C GLN A 119 -13.48 -12.48 2.26
N VAL A 120 -13.80 -13.71 2.66
CA VAL A 120 -13.46 -14.92 1.91
C VAL A 120 -14.75 -15.64 1.50
N MET A 121 -14.83 -16.06 0.25
CA MET A 121 -15.93 -16.85 -0.30
C MET A 121 -15.37 -18.04 -1.06
N ILE A 122 -15.73 -19.25 -0.65
CA ILE A 122 -15.40 -20.49 -1.36
C ILE A 122 -16.67 -21.04 -1.99
N GLY A 123 -16.57 -21.47 -3.25
CA GLY A 123 -17.66 -22.12 -3.97
C GLY A 123 -17.16 -23.31 -4.78
N GLN A 124 -18.08 -24.19 -5.14
CA GLN A 124 -17.79 -25.36 -5.96
C GLN A 124 -17.79 -24.99 -7.44
N GLU A 125 -16.81 -25.49 -8.20
CA GLU A 125 -16.71 -25.28 -9.64
C GLU A 125 -17.29 -26.49 -10.39
N LEU A 126 -18.57 -26.40 -10.76
CA LEU A 126 -19.31 -27.42 -11.53
C LEU A 126 -19.86 -26.86 -12.85
N GLY A 127 -19.21 -25.84 -13.42
CA GLY A 127 -19.66 -25.18 -14.64
C GLY A 127 -20.84 -24.21 -14.44
N ALA A 128 -21.22 -23.92 -13.19
CA ALA A 128 -22.16 -22.85 -12.87
C ALA A 128 -21.44 -21.48 -12.91
N GLY A 129 -22.11 -20.46 -13.46
CA GLY A 129 -21.61 -19.09 -13.41
C GLY A 129 -21.90 -18.44 -12.05
N ALA A 130 -20.91 -17.76 -11.48
CA ALA A 130 -21.07 -16.94 -10.28
C ALA A 130 -20.49 -15.54 -10.53
N THR A 131 -21.10 -14.52 -9.94
CA THR A 131 -20.60 -13.14 -10.00
C THR A 131 -20.43 -12.61 -8.59
N TYR A 132 -19.21 -12.17 -8.26
CA TYR A 132 -18.88 -11.51 -7.01
C TYR A 132 -18.77 -10.01 -7.25
N ASN A 133 -19.54 -9.22 -6.49
CA ASN A 133 -19.50 -7.76 -6.52
C ASN A 133 -19.50 -7.23 -5.08
N SER A 134 -18.68 -6.20 -4.83
CA SER A 134 -18.70 -5.41 -3.60
C SER A 134 -18.99 -3.94 -3.96
N ARG A 135 -19.81 -3.27 -3.16
CA ARG A 135 -20.11 -1.84 -3.29
C ARG A 135 -19.79 -1.16 -1.97
N CYS A 136 -19.03 -0.08 -2.06
CA CYS A 136 -18.50 0.59 -0.88
C CYS A 136 -18.57 2.11 -1.05
N CYS A 137 -18.77 2.82 0.06
CA CYS A 137 -18.76 4.27 0.13
C CYS A 137 -17.58 4.67 1.02
N TRP A 138 -16.49 5.10 0.41
CA TRP A 138 -15.19 5.30 1.06
C TRP A 138 -14.53 6.60 0.62
N ASP A 139 -13.50 7.02 1.37
CA ASP A 139 -12.65 8.15 0.98
C ASP A 139 -11.73 7.76 -0.20
N CYS A 140 -11.76 8.55 -1.28
CA CYS A 140 -11.00 8.27 -2.49
C CYS A 140 -9.48 8.29 -2.31
N ASP A 141 -8.98 9.02 -1.32
CA ASP A 141 -7.53 9.22 -1.17
C ASP A 141 -6.90 8.23 -0.17
N CYS A 142 -7.69 7.76 0.80
CA CYS A 142 -7.18 6.99 1.93
C CYS A 142 -7.62 5.52 1.90
N ASP A 143 -8.88 5.25 1.55
CA ASP A 143 -9.45 3.92 1.65
C ASP A 143 -9.21 3.13 0.37
N THR A 144 -8.90 1.84 0.49
CA THR A 144 -8.59 1.01 -0.67
C THR A 144 -9.08 -0.43 -0.48
N SER A 145 -9.23 -1.14 -1.59
CA SER A 145 -9.58 -2.56 -1.58
C SER A 145 -8.77 -3.35 -2.60
N VAL A 146 -8.53 -4.62 -2.29
CA VAL A 146 -7.90 -5.58 -3.19
C VAL A 146 -8.69 -6.88 -3.18
N SER A 147 -8.96 -7.42 -4.36
CA SER A 147 -9.64 -8.70 -4.53
C SER A 147 -8.77 -9.64 -5.36
N GLU A 148 -8.69 -10.89 -4.93
CA GLU A 148 -7.97 -11.96 -5.63
C GLU A 148 -8.85 -13.20 -5.75
N VAL A 149 -8.71 -13.89 -6.87
CA VAL A 149 -9.45 -15.12 -7.17
C VAL A 149 -8.46 -16.25 -7.36
N PHE A 150 -8.72 -17.35 -6.68
CA PHE A 150 -8.03 -18.63 -6.85
C PHE A 150 -9.03 -19.64 -7.41
N SER A 151 -8.65 -20.40 -8.43
CA SER A 151 -9.47 -21.49 -8.96
C SER A 151 -8.68 -22.79 -9.04
N ASN A 152 -9.39 -23.89 -8.86
CA ASN A 152 -8.92 -25.25 -8.98
C ASN A 152 -9.98 -26.05 -9.75
N THR A 153 -9.67 -27.27 -10.16
CA THR A 153 -10.57 -28.18 -10.88
C THR A 153 -11.92 -28.40 -10.18
N SER A 154 -11.98 -28.32 -8.84
CA SER A 154 -13.20 -28.60 -8.08
C SER A 154 -13.84 -27.40 -7.39
N LEU A 155 -13.11 -26.30 -7.20
CA LEU A 155 -13.56 -25.14 -6.41
C LEU A 155 -12.91 -23.85 -6.85
N PHE A 156 -13.60 -22.75 -6.55
CA PHE A 156 -13.07 -21.40 -6.64
C PHE A 156 -13.12 -20.73 -5.27
N CYS A 157 -12.18 -19.82 -5.02
CA CYS A 157 -12.10 -19.00 -3.82
C CYS A 157 -11.89 -17.54 -4.22
N VAL A 158 -12.75 -16.66 -3.73
CA VAL A 158 -12.62 -15.22 -3.87
C VAL A 158 -12.28 -14.65 -2.50
N CYS A 159 -11.15 -13.96 -2.40
CA CYS A 159 -10.73 -13.25 -1.21
C CYS A 159 -10.68 -11.77 -1.52
N THR A 160 -11.29 -10.94 -0.68
CA THR A 160 -11.27 -9.48 -0.80
C THR A 160 -10.89 -8.86 0.53
N VAL A 161 -9.92 -7.97 0.49
CA VAL A 161 -9.46 -7.20 1.64
C VAL A 161 -9.85 -5.74 1.44
N PHE A 162 -10.49 -5.19 2.45
CA PHE A 162 -10.87 -3.78 2.53
C PHE A 162 -9.99 -3.11 3.57
N GLY A 163 -9.28 -2.04 3.20
CA GLY A 163 -8.46 -1.24 4.09
C GLY A 163 -9.09 0.14 4.24
N THR A 164 -9.53 0.47 5.46
CA THR A 164 -10.09 1.78 5.81
C THR A 164 -9.14 2.53 6.71
N TYR A 165 -8.92 3.81 6.42
CA TYR A 165 -8.03 4.65 7.20
C TYR A 165 -8.69 5.09 8.50
N GLN A 166 -7.96 4.98 9.61
CA GLN A 166 -8.41 5.45 10.91
C GLN A 166 -7.90 6.87 11.15
N TYR A 167 -8.85 7.80 11.19
CA TYR A 167 -8.66 9.18 11.62
C TYR A 167 -8.46 9.25 13.14
#